data_AF-A2HB06-F1
#
_entry.id   AF-A2HB06-F1
#
_cell.length_a   1.000
_cell.length_b   1.000
_cell.length_c   1.000
_cell.angle_alpha   90.00
_cell.angle_beta   90.00
_cell.angle_gamma   90.00
#
_symmetry.space_group_name_H-M   'P 1'
#
loop_
_entity.id
_entity.type
_entity.pdbx_description
1 polymer ?
#
loop_
_entity_poly.entity_id
_entity_poly.type
_entity_poly.pdbx_seq_one_letter_code
_entity_poly.pdbx_strand_id
1 'polypeptide(L)'
;MLSDNMKQKSKKKLIADFDTVSLYPSAIARLYTLEGIPKVLKEEMLSTEYLMRHLFDDDQKEPIGEKFISGFFVLIKITEIGIPRHFHLIVCDPELNPELNVPRSSNTCCLMYVDHITLQDLIKYQGVKCEVLQGYYYDGNRDMRIRDEVKKLFELRLKYKKEENPLQEIIKLILNSIYGKTILSPIESKITIVDDKDAIRYAIRNYNHIVKFEGLDGSDKTIFKLTKSICS
;
A
#
# COMPACT_ATOMS: atom_id res chain seq x y z
N MET A 1 10.78 -16.57 4.31
CA MET A 1 9.79 -16.34 5.39
C MET A 1 9.39 -17.67 5.99
N LEU A 2 9.19 -17.74 7.31
CA LEU A 2 8.85 -18.98 8.02
C LEU A 2 7.34 -19.00 8.31
N SER A 3 6.69 -20.17 8.20
CA SER A 3 5.25 -20.35 8.38
C SER A 3 4.72 -19.79 9.70
N ASP A 4 5.49 -19.91 10.78
CA ASP A 4 5.02 -19.62 12.14
C ASP A 4 5.73 -18.42 12.77
N ASN A 5 6.49 -17.63 12.00
CA ASN A 5 7.30 -16.50 12.49
C ASN A 5 8.20 -16.82 13.71
N MET A 6 8.47 -18.11 13.96
CA MET A 6 9.33 -18.56 15.05
C MET A 6 10.76 -18.73 14.58
N LYS A 7 11.71 -18.38 15.45
CA LYS A 7 13.13 -18.58 15.19
C LYS A 7 13.44 -20.08 15.10
N GLN A 8 13.84 -20.56 13.92
CA GLN A 8 14.28 -21.94 13.74
C GLN A 8 15.78 -22.08 14.01
N LYS A 9 16.17 -23.12 14.78
CA LYS A 9 17.56 -23.56 14.94
C LYS A 9 17.63 -25.03 14.59
N SER A 10 18.45 -25.39 13.61
CA SER A 10 18.63 -26.77 13.18
C SER A 10 20.11 -27.14 13.17
N LYS A 11 20.48 -28.20 13.90
CA LYS A 11 21.84 -28.77 13.88
C LYS A 11 22.01 -29.90 12.83
N LYS A 12 20.91 -30.38 12.23
CA LYS A 12 20.89 -31.58 11.37
C LYS A 12 20.39 -31.33 9.95
N LYS A 13 19.49 -30.36 9.75
CA LYS A 13 18.96 -29.98 8.43
C LYS A 13 19.54 -28.64 8.01
N LEU A 14 20.03 -28.57 6.78
CA LEU A 14 20.39 -27.32 6.12
C LEU A 14 19.13 -26.47 5.98
N ILE A 15 19.20 -25.22 6.46
CA ILE A 15 18.17 -24.21 6.25
C ILE A 15 18.53 -23.50 4.94
N ALA A 16 17.65 -23.55 3.96
CA ALA A 16 17.79 -22.79 2.72
C ALA A 16 17.18 -21.41 2.93
N ASP A 17 18.00 -20.37 2.75
CA ASP A 17 17.51 -18.99 2.68
C ASP A 17 17.16 -18.68 1.23
N PHE A 18 15.87 -18.45 0.96
CA PHE A 18 15.40 -18.07 -0.36
C PHE A 18 15.29 -16.54 -0.40
N ASP A 19 16.38 -15.89 -0.83
CA ASP A 19 16.35 -14.47 -1.15
C ASP A 19 15.80 -14.29 -2.56
N THR A 20 14.62 -13.67 -2.66
CA THR A 20 13.98 -13.48 -3.96
C THR A 20 14.72 -12.37 -4.68
N VAL A 21 15.37 -12.71 -5.79
CA VAL A 21 16.03 -11.71 -6.64
C VAL A 21 14.93 -10.82 -7.21
N SER A 22 14.71 -9.66 -6.58
CA SER A 22 13.85 -8.58 -7.08
C SER A 22 12.35 -8.71 -6.76
N LEU A 23 12.03 -8.73 -5.46
CA LEU A 23 10.66 -8.61 -4.92
C LEU A 23 9.90 -7.38 -5.48
N TYR A 24 10.61 -6.27 -5.70
CA TYR A 24 10.00 -5.03 -6.22
C TYR A 24 9.59 -5.14 -7.70
N PRO A 25 10.44 -5.58 -8.65
CA PRO A 25 10.01 -5.82 -10.03
C PRO A 25 8.83 -6.79 -10.20
N SER A 26 8.76 -7.87 -9.42
CA SER A 26 7.63 -8.80 -9.51
C SER A 26 6.33 -8.18 -8.99
N ALA A 27 6.40 -7.37 -7.93
CA ALA A 27 5.26 -6.59 -7.45
C ALA A 27 4.87 -5.46 -8.42
N ILE A 28 5.85 -4.75 -8.97
CA ILE A 28 5.64 -3.63 -9.90
C ILE A 28 5.15 -4.11 -11.27
N ALA A 29 5.46 -5.34 -11.67
CA ALA A 29 4.88 -5.96 -12.85
C ALA A 29 3.34 -6.08 -12.77
N ARG A 30 2.74 -5.94 -11.59
CA ARG A 30 1.29 -5.92 -11.36
C ARG A 30 0.75 -4.53 -11.03
N LEU A 31 1.61 -3.52 -10.90
CA LEU A 31 1.21 -2.16 -10.57
C LEU A 31 0.79 -1.39 -11.81
N TYR A 32 -0.31 -0.66 -11.66
CA TYR A 32 -0.84 0.31 -12.61
C TYR A 32 -1.58 1.40 -11.86
N THR A 33 -1.81 2.53 -12.53
CA THR A 33 -2.62 3.62 -11.99
C THR A 33 -4.01 3.61 -12.62
N LEU A 34 -5.03 3.91 -11.83
CA LEU A 34 -6.41 4.05 -12.30
C LEU A 34 -6.62 5.49 -12.79
N GLU A 35 -7.12 5.65 -14.01
CA GLU A 35 -7.44 6.97 -14.55
C GLU A 35 -8.86 7.41 -14.18
N GLY A 36 -9.06 8.72 -14.08
CA GLY A 36 -10.35 9.34 -13.81
C GLY A 36 -10.63 9.61 -12.34
N ILE A 37 -11.89 9.95 -12.05
CA ILE A 37 -12.37 10.29 -10.71
C ILE A 37 -13.15 9.08 -10.16
N PRO A 38 -12.91 8.66 -8.91
CA PRO A 38 -13.66 7.56 -8.31
C PRO A 38 -15.16 7.86 -8.27
N LYS A 39 -15.97 6.83 -8.54
CA LYS A 39 -17.43 6.88 -8.47
C LYS A 39 -17.91 6.04 -7.29
N VAL A 40 -18.88 6.55 -6.55
CA VAL A 40 -19.49 5.83 -5.42
C VAL A 40 -20.21 4.59 -5.95
N LEU A 41 -20.06 3.46 -5.26
CA LEU A 41 -20.81 2.25 -5.58
C LEU A 41 -22.31 2.45 -5.35
N LYS A 42 -23.11 1.98 -6.30
CA LYS A 42 -24.57 1.93 -6.16
C LYS A 42 -25.00 0.65 -5.46
N GLU A 43 -26.24 0.62 -4.97
CA GLU A 43 -26.79 -0.54 -4.24
C GLU A 43 -26.69 -1.84 -5.05
N GLU A 44 -26.97 -1.80 -6.35
CA GLU A 44 -26.87 -2.97 -7.22
C GLU A 44 -25.43 -3.51 -7.39
N MET A 45 -24.43 -2.69 -7.07
CA MET A 45 -23.01 -3.03 -7.17
C MET A 45 -22.42 -3.56 -5.87
N LEU A 46 -23.17 -3.57 -4.76
CA LEU A 46 -22.73 -4.03 -3.44
C LEU A 46 -22.73 -5.57 -3.34
N SER A 47 -22.11 -6.22 -4.33
CA SER A 47 -21.94 -7.67 -4.40
C SER A 47 -20.54 -7.98 -4.91
N THR A 48 -19.89 -8.95 -4.25
CA THR A 48 -18.60 -9.48 -4.67
C THR A 48 -18.67 -10.04 -6.08
N GLU A 49 -19.74 -10.77 -6.42
CA GLU A 49 -19.99 -11.32 -7.75
C GLU A 49 -20.15 -10.23 -8.80
N TYR A 50 -20.89 -9.16 -8.50
CA TYR A 50 -21.06 -8.03 -9.41
C TYR A 50 -19.71 -7.36 -9.71
N LEU A 51 -18.93 -7.04 -8.67
CA LEU A 51 -17.63 -6.41 -8.83
C LEU A 51 -16.67 -7.30 -9.62
N MET A 52 -16.57 -8.58 -9.28
CA MET A 52 -15.67 -9.52 -9.99
C MET A 52 -16.07 -9.72 -11.46
N ARG A 53 -17.38 -9.76 -11.75
CA ARG A 53 -17.88 -9.90 -13.11
C ARG A 53 -17.47 -8.71 -13.99
N HIS A 54 -17.61 -7.49 -13.48
CA HIS A 54 -17.40 -6.27 -14.26
C HIS A 54 -15.97 -5.68 -14.14
N LEU A 55 -15.15 -6.22 -13.24
CA LEU A 55 -13.72 -5.86 -13.10
C LEU A 55 -12.91 -6.29 -14.31
N PHE A 56 -12.10 -5.38 -14.83
CA PHE A 56 -11.08 -5.60 -15.86
C PHE A 56 -10.23 -6.84 -15.58
N ASP A 57 -9.92 -7.58 -16.64
CA ASP A 57 -8.93 -8.65 -16.57
C ASP A 57 -7.52 -8.08 -16.27
N ASP A 58 -6.59 -8.92 -15.82
CA ASP A 58 -5.29 -8.49 -15.26
C ASP A 58 -4.51 -7.53 -16.17
N ASP A 59 -4.45 -7.82 -17.48
CA ASP A 59 -3.71 -7.02 -18.47
C ASP A 59 -4.62 -6.09 -19.31
N GLN A 60 -5.90 -5.97 -18.97
CA GLN A 60 -6.83 -5.09 -19.67
C GLN A 60 -6.51 -3.61 -19.37
N LYS A 61 -6.44 -2.78 -20.41
CA LYS A 61 -6.09 -1.36 -20.31
C LYS A 61 -7.29 -0.42 -20.42
N GLU A 62 -8.28 -0.82 -21.21
CA GLU A 62 -9.44 0.00 -21.58
C GLU A 62 -10.73 -0.77 -21.31
N PRO A 63 -11.88 -0.11 -21.09
CA PRO A 63 -13.14 -0.79 -20.83
C PRO A 63 -13.63 -1.56 -22.06
N ILE A 64 -14.02 -2.82 -21.88
CA ILE A 64 -14.49 -3.71 -22.96
C ILE A 64 -15.76 -4.44 -22.52
N GLY A 65 -16.88 -4.12 -23.16
CA GLY A 65 -18.16 -4.80 -22.90
C GLY A 65 -18.59 -4.69 -21.43
N GLU A 66 -18.87 -5.83 -20.78
CA GLU A 66 -19.22 -5.89 -19.36
C GLU A 66 -18.03 -5.60 -18.43
N LYS A 67 -16.79 -5.63 -18.93
CA LYS A 67 -15.56 -5.39 -18.17
C LYS A 67 -15.22 -3.91 -18.19
N PHE A 68 -15.99 -3.11 -17.44
CA PHE A 68 -15.85 -1.64 -17.40
C PHE A 68 -15.25 -1.09 -16.09
N ILE A 69 -15.11 -1.90 -15.04
CA ILE A 69 -14.51 -1.46 -13.78
C ILE A 69 -12.99 -1.67 -13.85
N SER A 70 -12.20 -0.61 -13.90
CA SER A 70 -10.75 -0.72 -13.93
C SER A 70 -10.14 -1.02 -12.56
N GLY A 71 -10.80 -0.63 -11.49
CA GLY A 71 -10.41 -0.97 -10.13
C GLY A 71 -11.42 -0.44 -9.12
N PHE A 72 -11.36 -0.92 -7.90
CA PHE A 72 -12.23 -0.46 -6.83
C PHE A 72 -11.53 -0.53 -5.47
N PHE A 73 -12.05 0.25 -4.53
CA PHE A 73 -11.67 0.26 -3.12
C PHE A 73 -12.95 0.18 -2.30
N VAL A 74 -13.08 -0.88 -1.51
CA VAL A 74 -14.33 -1.21 -0.82
C VAL A 74 -14.08 -1.58 0.64
N LEU A 75 -15.05 -1.24 1.48
CA LEU A 75 -15.19 -1.81 2.80
C LEU A 75 -15.96 -3.12 2.67
N ILE A 76 -15.33 -4.21 3.06
CA ILE A 76 -15.96 -5.53 3.13
C ILE A 76 -16.17 -5.96 4.57
N LYS A 77 -17.18 -6.79 4.78
CA LYS A 77 -17.35 -7.59 5.98
C LYS A 77 -17.09 -9.05 5.65
N ILE A 78 -16.02 -9.61 6.19
CA ILE A 78 -15.72 -11.03 6.03
C ILE A 78 -16.72 -11.83 6.86
N THR A 79 -17.42 -12.76 6.24
CA THR A 79 -18.45 -13.60 6.88
C THR A 79 -17.94 -15.02 7.12
N GLU A 80 -17.10 -15.55 6.22
CA GLU A 80 -16.56 -16.91 6.30
C GLU A 80 -15.13 -16.97 5.76
N ILE A 81 -14.30 -17.80 6.38
CA ILE A 81 -12.93 -18.10 5.95
C ILE A 81 -12.84 -19.59 5.62
N GLY A 82 -12.82 -19.94 4.34
CA GLY A 82 -12.79 -21.34 3.91
C GLY A 82 -11.44 -22.03 4.13
N ILE A 83 -10.34 -21.29 4.04
CA ILE A 83 -8.97 -21.84 4.15
C ILE A 83 -8.16 -21.01 5.15
N PRO A 84 -8.04 -21.48 6.41
CA PRO A 84 -7.15 -20.84 7.38
C PRO A 84 -5.69 -21.03 6.93
N ARG A 85 -4.97 -19.92 6.79
CA ARG A 85 -3.55 -19.93 6.40
C ARG A 85 -2.67 -19.64 7.62
N HIS A 86 -1.48 -20.25 7.68
CA HIS A 86 -0.46 -19.87 8.66
C HIS A 86 0.04 -18.44 8.42
N PHE A 87 0.18 -18.07 7.14
CA PHE A 87 0.44 -16.69 6.72
C PHE A 87 -0.89 -16.03 6.35
N HIS A 88 -1.48 -15.31 7.29
CA HIS A 88 -2.78 -14.67 7.12
C HIS A 88 -2.68 -13.51 6.12
N LEU A 89 -3.58 -13.45 5.13
CA LEU A 89 -3.74 -12.29 4.25
C LEU A 89 -4.71 -11.26 4.84
N ILE A 90 -5.60 -11.72 5.73
CA ILE A 90 -6.55 -10.88 6.45
C ILE A 90 -5.81 -9.99 7.44
N VAL A 91 -6.11 -8.69 7.36
CA VAL A 91 -5.60 -7.66 8.27
C VAL A 91 -6.75 -7.12 9.12
N CYS A 92 -6.72 -7.43 10.41
CA CYS A 92 -7.67 -6.92 11.39
C CYS A 92 -7.17 -5.55 11.89
N ASP A 93 -7.71 -4.46 11.34
CA ASP A 93 -7.42 -3.12 11.83
C ASP A 93 -8.17 -2.87 13.15
N PRO A 94 -7.47 -2.61 14.28
CA PRO A 94 -8.11 -2.36 15.57
C PRO A 94 -9.00 -1.11 15.60
N GLU A 95 -8.74 -0.12 14.76
CA GLU A 95 -9.59 1.08 14.68
C GLU A 95 -10.92 0.77 14.00
N LEU A 96 -10.90 -0.12 13.01
CA LEU A 96 -12.08 -0.55 12.28
C LEU A 96 -12.85 -1.67 13.00
N ASN A 97 -12.17 -2.44 13.84
CA ASN A 97 -12.71 -3.59 14.58
C ASN A 97 -12.33 -3.52 16.08
N PRO A 98 -12.75 -2.49 16.82
CA PRO A 98 -12.35 -2.25 18.20
C PRO A 98 -12.76 -3.38 19.16
N GLU A 99 -13.79 -4.15 18.80
CA GLU A 99 -14.28 -5.31 19.54
C GLU A 99 -13.39 -6.56 19.39
N LEU A 100 -12.53 -6.61 18.38
CA LEU A 100 -11.67 -7.76 18.11
C LEU A 100 -10.32 -7.62 18.82
N ASN A 101 -10.10 -8.41 19.87
CA ASN A 101 -8.81 -8.50 20.54
C ASN A 101 -7.90 -9.57 19.92
N VAL A 102 -7.56 -9.39 18.65
CA VAL A 102 -6.71 -10.32 17.88
C VAL A 102 -5.48 -9.59 17.32
N PRO A 103 -4.39 -10.32 17.00
CA PRO A 103 -3.27 -9.72 16.29
C PRO A 103 -3.72 -9.08 14.98
N ARG A 104 -3.01 -8.04 14.54
CA ARG A 104 -3.31 -7.31 13.29
C ARG A 104 -3.41 -8.20 12.05
N SER A 105 -2.80 -9.38 12.06
CA SER A 105 -2.89 -10.37 10.99
C SER A 105 -3.34 -11.70 11.59
N SER A 106 -4.58 -12.11 11.28
CA SER A 106 -5.21 -13.30 11.87
C SER A 106 -6.26 -13.91 10.93
N ASN A 107 -6.55 -15.21 11.10
CA ASN A 107 -7.72 -15.85 10.46
C ASN A 107 -9.00 -15.49 11.24
N THR A 108 -9.41 -14.22 11.21
CA THR A 108 -10.60 -13.74 11.92
C THR A 108 -11.53 -13.01 10.98
N CYS A 109 -12.83 -13.29 11.06
CA CYS A 109 -13.84 -12.53 10.34
C CYS A 109 -13.88 -11.10 10.89
N CYS A 110 -13.66 -10.11 10.03
CA CYS A 110 -13.58 -8.71 10.40
C CYS A 110 -14.09 -7.81 9.27
N LEU A 111 -14.27 -6.53 9.59
CA LEU A 111 -14.34 -5.45 8.61
C LEU A 111 -12.94 -5.17 8.08
N MET A 112 -12.82 -4.97 6.77
CA MET A 112 -11.54 -4.70 6.12
C MET A 112 -11.75 -3.79 4.90
N TYR A 113 -10.92 -2.75 4.77
CA TYR A 113 -10.79 -2.02 3.51
C TYR A 113 -9.89 -2.80 2.56
N VAL A 114 -10.37 -3.05 1.36
CA VAL A 114 -9.65 -3.82 0.34
C VAL A 114 -9.71 -3.12 -1.00
N ASP A 115 -8.62 -3.21 -1.75
CA ASP A 115 -8.66 -3.01 -3.20
C ASP A 115 -9.08 -4.30 -3.92
N HIS A 116 -9.26 -4.23 -5.23
CA HIS A 116 -9.68 -5.38 -6.02
C HIS A 116 -8.66 -6.52 -6.02
N ILE A 117 -7.35 -6.22 -5.95
CA ILE A 117 -6.28 -7.23 -5.92
C ILE A 117 -6.35 -8.00 -4.59
N THR A 118 -6.46 -7.29 -3.49
CA THR A 118 -6.57 -7.85 -2.14
C THR A 118 -7.83 -8.71 -2.03
N LEU A 119 -8.96 -8.25 -2.56
CA LEU A 119 -10.20 -9.03 -2.56
C LEU A 119 -10.06 -10.32 -3.39
N GLN A 120 -9.46 -10.25 -4.58
CA GLN A 120 -9.17 -11.42 -5.41
C GLN A 120 -8.27 -12.44 -4.68
N ASP A 121 -7.23 -11.96 -4.01
CA ASP A 121 -6.30 -12.81 -3.26
C ASP A 121 -6.97 -13.46 -2.04
N LEU A 122 -7.82 -12.72 -1.30
CA LEU A 122 -8.58 -13.27 -0.17
C LEU A 122 -9.52 -14.39 -0.62
N ILE A 123 -10.25 -14.19 -1.72
CA ILE A 123 -11.15 -15.20 -2.29
C ILE A 123 -10.36 -16.42 -2.76
N LYS A 124 -9.30 -16.20 -3.56
CA LYS A 124 -8.53 -17.26 -4.21
C LYS A 124 -7.73 -18.09 -3.22
N TYR A 125 -7.05 -17.44 -2.27
CA TYR A 125 -6.07 -18.10 -1.42
C TYR A 125 -6.60 -18.44 -0.02
N GLN A 126 -7.58 -17.70 0.50
CA GLN A 126 -8.20 -17.98 1.80
C GLN A 126 -9.66 -18.45 1.72
N GLY A 127 -10.25 -18.52 0.52
CA GLY A 127 -11.64 -18.96 0.36
C GLY A 127 -12.61 -18.06 1.11
N VAL A 128 -12.30 -16.75 1.18
CA VAL A 128 -13.10 -15.78 1.93
C VAL A 128 -14.45 -15.58 1.25
N LYS A 129 -15.52 -15.60 2.04
CA LYS A 129 -16.82 -15.05 1.66
C LYS A 129 -17.01 -13.74 2.42
N CYS A 130 -17.55 -12.73 1.74
CA CYS A 130 -17.72 -11.41 2.31
C CYS A 130 -18.88 -10.66 1.67
N GLU A 131 -19.37 -9.67 2.42
CA GLU A 131 -20.37 -8.69 1.97
C GLU A 131 -19.66 -7.38 1.67
N VAL A 132 -19.99 -6.76 0.53
CA VAL A 132 -19.50 -5.42 0.17
C VAL A 132 -20.44 -4.40 0.79
N LEU A 133 -19.94 -3.55 1.67
CA LEU A 133 -20.78 -2.58 2.39
C LEU A 133 -20.86 -1.23 1.68
N GLN A 134 -19.72 -0.75 1.21
CA GLN A 134 -19.59 0.55 0.55
C GLN A 134 -18.23 0.65 -0.13
N GLY A 135 -18.08 1.64 -1.00
CA GLY A 135 -16.78 1.96 -1.59
C GLY A 135 -16.90 2.76 -2.87
N TYR A 136 -15.79 2.80 -3.58
CA TYR A 136 -15.65 3.51 -4.84
C TYR A 136 -15.10 2.58 -5.90
N TYR A 137 -15.48 2.84 -7.15
CA TYR A 137 -14.92 2.19 -8.32
C TYR A 137 -14.44 3.21 -9.36
N TYR A 138 -13.54 2.78 -10.22
CA TYR A 138 -13.04 3.54 -11.36
C TYR A 138 -13.51 2.85 -12.64
N ASP A 139 -13.90 3.64 -13.63
CA ASP A 139 -14.28 3.17 -14.97
C ASP A 139 -13.47 3.82 -16.11
N GLY A 140 -12.42 4.56 -15.75
CA GLY A 140 -11.39 5.01 -16.69
C GLY A 140 -10.40 3.90 -17.04
N ASN A 141 -9.40 4.23 -17.84
CA ASN A 141 -8.37 3.29 -18.26
C ASN A 141 -7.41 2.93 -17.11
N ARG A 142 -6.64 1.86 -17.31
CA ARG A 142 -5.45 1.55 -16.50
C ARG A 142 -4.21 2.04 -17.22
N ASP A 143 -3.47 2.93 -16.58
CA ASP A 143 -2.17 3.38 -17.06
C ASP A 143 -1.05 2.43 -16.58
N MET A 144 -0.43 1.79 -17.56
CA MET A 144 0.62 0.77 -17.39
C MET A 144 2.04 1.35 -17.56
N ARG A 145 2.20 2.67 -17.77
CA ARG A 145 3.51 3.29 -18.03
C ARG A 145 4.54 2.96 -16.94
N ILE A 146 4.11 2.93 -15.67
CA ILE A 146 5.01 2.61 -14.56
C ILE A 146 5.60 1.20 -14.66
N ARG A 147 4.80 0.22 -15.11
CA ARG A 147 5.23 -1.15 -15.34
C ARG A 147 6.27 -1.22 -16.45
N ASP A 148 6.02 -0.50 -17.55
CA ASP A 148 6.92 -0.47 -18.70
C ASP A 148 8.27 0.16 -18.34
N GLU A 149 8.28 1.29 -17.64
CA GLU A 149 9.52 1.97 -17.22
C GLU A 149 10.32 1.15 -16.21
N VAL A 150 9.64 0.53 -15.24
CA VAL A 150 10.31 -0.33 -14.25
C VAL A 150 10.87 -1.60 -14.91
N LYS A 151 10.16 -2.17 -15.89
CA LYS A 151 10.66 -3.31 -16.67
C LYS A 151 11.94 -2.95 -17.42
N LYS A 152 12.00 -1.79 -18.07
CA LYS A 152 13.23 -1.30 -18.74
C LYS A 152 14.40 -1.18 -17.77
N LEU A 153 14.18 -0.57 -16.61
CA LEU A 153 15.21 -0.45 -15.57
C LEU A 153 15.68 -1.82 -15.05
N PHE A 154 14.74 -2.76 -14.89
CA PHE A 154 15.06 -4.11 -14.45
C PHE A 154 15.91 -4.88 -15.47
N GLU A 155 15.53 -4.83 -16.76
CA GLU A 155 16.29 -5.46 -17.84
C GLU A 155 17.69 -4.84 -17.97
N LEU A 156 17.80 -3.52 -17.83
CA LEU A 156 19.08 -2.81 -17.82
C LEU A 156 19.96 -3.25 -16.64
N ARG A 157 19.37 -3.43 -15.45
CA ARG A 157 20.08 -3.98 -14.29
C ARG A 157 20.59 -5.40 -14.55
N LEU A 158 19.78 -6.26 -15.16
CA LEU A 158 20.18 -7.63 -15.50
C LEU A 158 21.36 -7.64 -16.47
N LYS A 159 21.37 -6.75 -17.47
CA LYS A 159 22.50 -6.57 -18.39
C LYS A 159 23.78 -6.19 -17.62
N TYR A 160 23.75 -5.11 -16.84
CA TYR A 160 24.93 -4.65 -16.11
C TYR A 160 25.40 -5.62 -15.03
N LYS A 161 24.49 -6.40 -14.44
CA LYS A 161 24.87 -7.46 -13.49
C LYS A 161 25.68 -8.57 -14.17
N LYS A 162 25.33 -8.95 -15.40
CA LYS A 162 26.10 -9.95 -16.18
C LYS A 162 27.48 -9.44 -16.58
N GLU A 163 27.60 -8.14 -16.80
CA GLU A 163 28.86 -7.45 -17.13
C GLU A 163 29.71 -7.14 -15.88
N GLU A 164 29.29 -7.56 -14.68
CA GLU A 164 29.90 -7.20 -13.39
C GLU A 164 30.09 -5.68 -13.20
N ASN A 165 29.21 -4.89 -13.83
CA ASN A 165 29.31 -3.44 -13.85
C ASN A 165 28.65 -2.83 -12.60
N PRO A 166 29.34 -1.96 -11.84
CA PRO A 166 28.81 -1.29 -10.64
C PRO A 166 27.51 -0.52 -10.84
N LEU A 167 27.19 -0.10 -12.08
CA LEU A 167 25.93 0.58 -12.42
C LEU A 167 24.68 -0.22 -11.98
N GLN A 168 24.77 -1.54 -11.90
CA GLN A 168 23.65 -2.37 -11.42
C GLN A 168 23.19 -1.99 -10.00
N GLU A 169 24.09 -1.55 -9.12
CA GLU A 169 23.74 -1.15 -7.75
C GLU A 169 23.01 0.20 -7.74
N ILE A 170 23.39 1.13 -8.61
CA ILE A 170 22.67 2.41 -8.77
C ILE A 170 21.25 2.14 -9.27
N ILE A 171 21.08 1.27 -10.26
CA ILE A 171 19.75 0.92 -10.78
C ILE A 171 18.91 0.22 -9.71
N LYS A 172 19.51 -0.64 -8.89
CA LYS A 172 18.85 -1.27 -7.73
C LYS A 172 18.33 -0.22 -6.74
N LEU A 173 19.13 0.80 -6.42
CA LEU A 173 18.72 1.89 -5.54
C LEU A 173 17.55 2.69 -6.13
N ILE A 174 17.60 2.99 -7.43
CA ILE A 174 16.49 3.67 -8.12
C ILE A 174 15.20 2.86 -8.01
N LEU A 175 15.25 1.55 -8.35
CA LEU A 175 14.10 0.65 -8.27
C LEU A 175 13.51 0.60 -6.84
N ASN A 176 14.35 0.50 -5.81
CA ASN A 176 13.90 0.52 -4.42
C ASN A 176 13.30 1.89 -4.02
N SER A 177 13.79 2.99 -4.60
CA SER A 177 13.35 4.35 -4.30
C SER A 177 12.01 4.70 -4.94
N ILE A 178 11.72 4.18 -6.15
CA ILE A 178 10.44 4.40 -6.85
C ILE A 178 9.27 3.97 -5.96
N TYR A 179 9.36 2.77 -5.38
CA TYR A 179 8.36 2.23 -4.45
C TYR A 179 8.10 3.17 -3.27
N GLY A 180 9.18 3.65 -2.64
CA GLY A 180 9.09 4.55 -1.49
C GLY A 180 8.42 5.88 -1.84
N LYS A 181 8.59 6.39 -3.07
CA LYS A 181 7.99 7.65 -3.52
C LYS A 181 6.51 7.52 -3.88
N THR A 182 6.08 6.38 -4.41
CA THR A 182 4.69 6.16 -4.84
C THR A 182 3.71 5.93 -3.69
N ILE A 183 4.20 5.51 -2.51
CA ILE A 183 3.37 5.22 -1.32
C ILE A 183 3.52 6.31 -0.25
N LEU A 184 4.21 7.42 -0.55
CA LEU A 184 4.34 8.51 0.42
C LEU A 184 2.95 9.02 0.78
N SER A 185 2.57 8.84 2.05
CA SER A 185 1.46 9.58 2.64
C SER A 185 1.66 11.07 2.38
N PRO A 186 0.57 11.82 2.17
CA PRO A 186 0.64 13.27 2.07
C PRO A 186 1.47 13.81 3.24
N ILE A 187 2.46 14.66 2.94
CA ILE A 187 3.21 15.34 4.00
C ILE A 187 2.29 16.44 4.54
N GLU A 188 1.42 16.06 5.48
CA GLU A 188 0.42 16.94 6.08
C GLU A 188 1.04 17.98 7.01
N SER A 189 2.22 17.68 7.54
CA SER A 189 2.91 18.57 8.47
C SER A 189 4.38 18.75 8.15
N LYS A 190 4.86 19.97 8.38
CA LYS A 190 6.27 20.34 8.29
C LYS A 190 6.77 20.61 9.70
N ILE A 191 7.87 19.97 10.07
CA ILE A 191 8.59 20.26 11.32
C ILE A 191 9.67 21.29 11.02
N THR A 192 9.72 22.36 11.81
CA THR A 192 10.77 23.39 11.75
C THR A 192 11.34 23.59 13.15
N ILE A 193 12.67 23.65 13.25
CA ILE A 193 13.38 23.88 14.52
C ILE A 193 13.90 25.32 14.49
N VAL A 194 13.62 26.07 15.55
CA VAL A 194 13.97 27.50 15.67
C VAL A 194 14.65 27.72 17.02
N ASP A 195 15.66 28.59 17.07
CA ASP A 195 16.27 28.96 18.34
C ASP A 195 15.26 29.69 19.24
N ASP A 196 15.30 29.45 20.54
CA ASP A 196 14.28 29.94 21.49
C ASP A 196 14.15 31.47 21.50
N LYS A 197 15.26 32.18 21.29
CA LYS A 197 15.31 33.64 21.15
C LYS A 197 14.41 34.16 20.01
N ASP A 198 14.23 33.35 18.96
CA ASP A 198 13.47 33.68 17.75
C ASP A 198 12.11 32.97 17.72
N ALA A 199 11.84 32.05 18.65
CA ALA A 199 10.65 31.20 18.67
C ALA A 199 9.35 32.02 18.78
N ILE A 200 9.30 33.03 19.65
CA ILE A 200 8.12 33.91 19.78
C ILE A 200 7.85 34.67 18.47
N ARG A 201 8.90 35.22 17.86
CA ARG A 201 8.79 35.95 16.58
C ARG A 201 8.33 35.02 15.46
N TYR A 202 8.83 33.79 15.44
CA TYR A 202 8.44 32.76 14.50
C TYR A 202 6.99 32.32 14.69
N ALA A 203 6.56 32.15 15.94
CA ALA A 203 5.19 31.79 16.31
C ALA A 203 4.19 32.84 15.79
N ILE A 204 4.45 34.13 16.05
CA ILE A 204 3.58 35.23 15.60
C ILE A 204 3.50 35.27 14.06
N ARG A 205 4.64 35.09 13.37
CA ARG A 205 4.68 35.15 11.90
C ARG A 205 3.94 34.00 11.22
N ASN A 206 3.85 32.85 11.87
CA ASN A 206 3.32 31.61 11.27
C ASN A 206 2.08 31.10 12.02
N TYR A 207 1.43 31.93 12.85
CA TYR A 207 0.40 31.49 13.80
C TYR A 207 -0.74 30.69 13.15
N ASN A 208 -1.19 31.11 11.96
CA ASN A 208 -2.24 30.43 11.19
C ASN A 208 -1.88 29.02 10.71
N HIS A 209 -0.60 28.69 10.68
CA HIS A 209 -0.10 27.42 10.16
C HIS A 209 0.45 26.51 11.27
N ILE A 210 0.56 26.97 12.51
CA ILE A 210 1.14 26.17 13.60
C ILE A 210 0.07 25.25 14.21
N VAL A 211 0.34 23.95 14.22
CA VAL A 211 -0.48 22.92 14.88
C VAL A 211 -0.08 22.78 16.34
N LYS A 212 1.23 22.72 16.60
CA LYS A 212 1.81 22.56 17.94
C LYS A 212 3.24 23.09 17.93
N PHE A 213 3.71 23.57 19.07
CA PHE A 213 5.14 23.79 19.31
C PHE A 213 5.53 23.31 20.71
N GLU A 214 6.77 22.86 20.87
CA GLU A 214 7.33 22.40 22.15
C GLU A 214 8.83 22.71 22.23
N GLY A 215 9.31 23.04 23.42
CA GLY A 215 10.75 23.20 23.68
C GLY A 215 11.44 21.84 23.65
N LEU A 216 12.65 21.79 23.09
CA LEU A 216 13.49 20.60 23.15
C LEU A 216 14.25 20.58 24.47
N ASP A 217 13.89 19.63 25.34
CA ASP A 217 14.56 19.45 26.63
C ASP A 217 16.09 19.33 26.47
N GLY A 218 16.81 20.21 27.17
CA GLY A 218 18.28 20.27 27.12
C GLY A 218 18.87 21.04 25.93
N SER A 219 18.08 21.84 25.21
CA SER A 219 18.58 22.73 24.16
C SER A 219 17.84 24.06 24.11
N ASP A 220 18.50 25.11 23.60
CA ASP A 220 17.90 26.43 23.38
C ASP A 220 17.08 26.49 22.08
N LYS A 221 16.29 25.44 21.80
CA LYS A 221 15.55 25.26 20.55
C LYS A 221 14.10 24.86 20.79
N THR A 222 13.22 25.44 20.00
CA THR A 222 11.80 25.14 19.95
C THR A 222 11.45 24.44 18.63
N ILE A 223 10.73 23.33 18.72
CA ILE A 223 10.16 22.63 17.56
C ILE A 223 8.78 23.19 17.27
N PHE A 224 8.55 23.60 16.01
CA PHE A 224 7.24 23.96 15.49
C PHE A 224 6.76 22.89 14.51
N LYS A 225 5.58 22.32 14.75
CA LYS A 225 4.83 21.50 13.80
C LYS A 225 3.82 22.39 13.08
N LEU A 226 3.99 22.54 11.77
CA LEU A 226 3.14 23.37 10.92
C LEU A 226 2.25 22.50 10.03
N THR A 227 1.00 22.89 9.82
CA THR A 227 0.13 22.32 8.79
C THR A 227 0.63 22.76 7.43
N LYS A 228 0.84 21.82 6.51
CA LYS A 228 1.12 22.15 5.12
C LYS A 228 -0.23 22.38 4.44
N SER A 229 -0.48 23.58 3.91
CA SER A 229 -1.64 23.77 3.03
C SER A 229 -1.54 22.78 1.88
N ILE A 230 -2.55 21.92 1.75
CA ILE A 230 -2.77 21.15 0.53
C ILE A 230 -3.13 22.21 -0.51
N CYS A 231 -2.27 22.44 -1.50
CA CYS A 231 -2.66 23.24 -2.65
C CYS A 231 -3.85 22.51 -3.32
N SER A 232 -5.03 23.09 -3.15
CA SER A 232 -6.25 22.83 -3.92
C SER A 232 -6.05 23.26 -5.36
#